data_AF-Q2FNJ2-F1
#
_entry.id   AF-Q2FNJ2-F1
#
_cell.length_a   1.000
_cell.length_b   1.000
_cell.length_c   1.000
_cell.angle_alpha   90.00
_cell.angle_beta   90.00
_cell.angle_gamma   90.00
#
_symmetry.space_group_name_H-M   'P 1'
#
loop_
_entity.id
_entity.type
_entity.pdbx_description
1 polymer ?
#
loop_
_entity_poly.entity_id
_entity_poly.type
_entity_poly.pdbx_seq_one_letter_code
_entity_poly.pdbx_strand_id
1 'polypeptide(L)' 'MASNLALDDDLIKEAQRIGGVKTKKGVITEALIEYIQRRKQIEIISQFGTVDYDEDYDYKKYRNINENSC' A
#
# COMPACT_ATOMS: atom_id res chain seq x y z
N MET A 1 22.94 -11.60 -8.46
CA MET A 1 23.64 -12.18 -7.30
C MET A 1 22.59 -12.76 -6.37
N ALA A 2 22.57 -14.07 -6.17
CA ALA A 2 21.65 -14.74 -5.26
C ALA A 2 22.31 -14.76 -3.88
N SER A 3 21.74 -14.04 -2.92
CA SER A 3 22.10 -14.25 -1.51
C SER A 3 21.56 -15.62 -1.13
N ASN A 4 22.42 -16.49 -0.59
CA ASN A 4 22.06 -17.82 -0.11
C ASN A 4 21.22 -17.69 1.17
N LEU A 5 20.01 -17.17 1.03
CA LEU A 5 19.06 -17.02 2.11
C LEU A 5 18.24 -18.32 2.18
N ALA A 6 18.34 -19.02 3.31
CA ALA A 6 17.49 -20.16 3.60
C ALA A 6 16.06 -19.64 3.83
N LEU A 7 15.28 -19.58 2.75
CA LEU A 7 13.87 -19.26 2.78
C LEU A 7 13.07 -20.55 2.76
N ASP A 8 11.95 -20.55 3.47
CA ASP A 8 11.01 -21.66 3.45
C ASP A 8 10.36 -21.77 2.07
N ASP A 9 10.60 -22.89 1.40
CA ASP A 9 10.12 -23.16 0.05
C ASP A 9 8.60 -23.32 -0.01
N ASP A 10 7.97 -23.78 1.07
CA ASP A 10 6.52 -23.93 1.12
C ASP A 10 5.83 -22.57 1.30
N LEU A 11 6.43 -21.67 2.07
CA LEU A 11 5.98 -20.28 2.16
C LEU A 11 6.05 -19.57 0.80
N ILE A 12 7.15 -19.77 0.05
CA ILE A 12 7.27 -19.19 -1.29
C ILE A 12 6.21 -19.77 -2.22
N LYS A 13 5.98 -21.09 -2.23
CA LYS A 13 4.94 -21.70 -3.07
C LYS A 13 3.55 -21.16 -2.74
N GLU A 14 3.25 -20.95 -1.46
CA GLU A 14 1.98 -20.36 -1.07
C GLU A 14 1.84 -18.93 -1.57
N ALA A 15 2.88 -18.11 -1.41
CA ALA A 15 2.92 -16.75 -1.93
C ALA A 15 2.85 -16.73 -3.48
N GLN A 16 3.44 -17.70 -4.17
CA GLN A 16 3.29 -17.87 -5.63
C GLN A 16 1.85 -18.18 -6.04
N ARG A 17 1.18 -19.06 -5.28
CA ARG A 17 -0.21 -19.46 -5.55
C ARG A 17 -1.17 -18.29 -5.33
N ILE A 18 -0.95 -17.49 -4.29
CA ILE A 18 -1.81 -16.35 -3.93
C ILE A 18 -1.50 -15.13 -4.81
N GLY A 19 -0.22 -14.78 -4.99
CA GLY A 19 0.22 -13.60 -5.75
C GLY A 19 0.30 -13.81 -7.27
N GLY A 20 0.17 -15.05 -7.77
CA GLY A 20 0.20 -15.35 -9.20
C GLY A 20 1.58 -15.26 -9.87
N VAL A 21 2.65 -15.05 -9.09
CA VAL A 21 4.01 -14.87 -9.61
C VAL A 21 4.73 -16.21 -9.79
N LYS A 22 5.20 -16.48 -11.01
CA LYS A 22 5.83 -17.77 -11.36
C LYS A 22 7.25 -17.96 -10.83
N THR A 23 7.95 -16.89 -10.48
CA THR A 23 9.38 -16.95 -10.12
C THR A 23 9.59 -16.65 -8.64
N LYS A 24 10.45 -17.44 -7.96
CA LYS A 24 10.80 -17.20 -6.55
C LYS A 24 11.33 -15.77 -6.34
N LYS A 25 12.18 -15.28 -7.26
CA LYS A 25 12.71 -13.91 -7.21
C LYS A 25 11.59 -12.87 -7.27
N GLY A 26 10.64 -13.02 -8.18
CA GLY A 26 9.52 -12.08 -8.32
C GLY A 26 8.69 -12.00 -7.04
N VAL A 27 8.34 -13.16 -6.46
CA VAL A 27 7.59 -13.24 -5.20
C VAL A 27 8.30 -12.51 -4.08
N ILE A 28 9.60 -12.76 -3.92
CA ILE A 28 10.41 -12.12 -2.89
C ILE A 28 10.45 -10.61 -3.11
N THR A 29 10.63 -10.16 -4.35
CA THR A 29 10.64 -8.73 -4.69
C THR A 29 9.31 -8.06 -4.36
N GLU A 30 8.18 -8.66 -4.76
CA GLU A 30 6.85 -8.13 -4.44
C GLU A 30 6.57 -8.10 -2.94
N ALA A 31 6.86 -9.21 -2.24
CA ALA A 31 6.69 -9.28 -0.79
C ALA A 31 7.49 -8.20 -0.04
N LEU A 32 8.72 -7.92 -0.49
CA LEU A 32 9.55 -6.85 0.09
C LEU A 32 8.97 -5.45 -0.20
N ILE A 33 8.45 -5.23 -1.42
CA ILE A 33 7.80 -3.96 -1.78
C ILE A 33 6.58 -3.74 -0.89
N GLU A 34 5.69 -4.73 -0.79
CA GLU A 34 4.49 -4.65 0.06
C GLU A 34 4.84 -4.45 1.54
N TYR A 35 5.85 -5.15 2.04
CA TYR A 35 6.31 -5.01 3.41
C TYR A 35 6.78 -3.58 3.71
N ILE A 36 7.57 -2.99 2.81
CA ILE A 36 8.05 -1.60 2.94
C ILE A 36 6.87 -0.64 2.86
N GLN A 37 5.98 -0.80 1.88
CA GLN A 37 4.81 0.06 1.70
C GLN A 37 3.91 0.03 2.93
N ARG A 38 3.63 -1.15 3.49
CA ARG A 38 2.80 -1.31 4.69
C ARG A 38 3.39 -0.59 5.89
N ARG A 39 4.72 -0.58 6.04
CA ARG A 39 5.41 0.15 7.12
C ARG A 39 5.39 1.66 6.90
N LYS A 40 5.63 2.13 5.68
CA LYS A 40 5.49 3.56 5.33
C LYS A 40 4.07 4.06 5.55
N GLN A 41 3.07 3.25 5.23
CA GLN A 41 1.67 3.61 5.43
C GLN A 41 1.31 3.76 6.92
N ILE A 42 1.95 3.01 7.82
CA ILE A 42 1.78 3.19 9.27
C ILE A 42 2.29 4.57 9.71
N GLU A 43 3.33 5.13 9.07
CA GLU A 43 3.79 6.49 9.38
C GLU A 43 2.74 7.57 9.05
N ILE A 44 1.74 7.27 8.21
CA ILE A 44 0.62 8.21 7.99
C ILE A 44 -0.18 8.40 9.28
N ILE A 45 -0.24 7.39 10.16
CA ILE A 45 -0.96 7.50 11.44
C ILE A 45 -0.34 8.60 12.30
N SER A 46 0.98 8.80 12.28
CA SER A 46 1.61 9.86 13.07
C SER A 46 1.35 11.27 12.53
N GLN A 47 0.86 11.39 11.30
CA GLN A 47 0.45 12.67 10.68
C GLN A 47 -1.02 13.01 11.00
N PHE A 48 -1.79 12.13 11.64
CA PHE A 48 -3.14 12.47 12.08
C PHE A 48 -3.10 13.53 13.17
N GLY A 49 -3.86 14.62 12.98
CA GLY A 49 -3.92 15.74 13.92
C GLY A 49 -2.82 16.78 13.75
N THR A 50 -1.88 16.59 12.80
CA THR A 50 -0.90 17.63 12.43
C THR A 50 -1.35 18.47 11.23
N VAL A 51 -2.45 18.09 10.58
CA VAL A 51 -3.04 18.83 9.47
C VAL A 51 -3.90 19.95 10.06
N ASP A 52 -3.49 21.19 9.81
CA ASP A 52 -4.27 22.37 10.14
C ASP A 52 -5.32 22.59 9.06
N TYR A 53 -6.58 22.66 9.46
CA TYR A 53 -7.70 22.90 8.56
C TYR A 53 -8.14 24.35 8.75
N ASP A 54 -8.40 25.03 7.64
CA ASP A 54 -9.00 26.36 7.68
C ASP A 54 -10.37 26.28 8.35
N GLU A 55 -10.63 27.16 9.32
CA GLU A 55 -11.86 27.15 10.13
C GLU A 55 -13.12 27.29 9.27
N ASP A 56 -13.02 27.99 8.14
CA ASP A 56 -14.12 28.21 7.20
C ASP A 56 -14.23 27.11 6.11
N TYR A 57 -13.40 26.05 6.19
CA TYR A 57 -13.39 24.97 5.21
C TYR A 57 -14.58 24.02 5.37
N ASP A 58 -15.59 24.20 4.52
CA ASP A 58 -16.74 23.30 4.42
C ASP A 58 -16.60 22.34 3.21
N TYR A 59 -16.04 21.17 3.47
CA TYR A 59 -15.84 20.11 2.48
C TYR A 59 -17.17 19.57 1.87
N LYS A 60 -18.34 19.83 2.48
CA LYS A 60 -19.63 19.37 1.97
C LYS A 60 -20.16 20.24 0.84
N LYS A 61 -19.66 21.48 0.67
CA LYS A 61 -20.03 22.39 -0.43
C LYS A 61 -19.81 21.76 -1.81
N TYR A 62 -18.82 20.89 -1.95
CA TYR A 62 -18.48 20.20 -3.21
C TYR A 62 -19.09 18.80 -3.36
N ARG A 63 -19.87 18.32 -2.38
CA ARG A 63 -20.47 16.98 -2.42
C ARG A 63 -21.77 16.92 -3.24
N ASN A 64 -22.43 18.06 -3.42
CA ASN A 64 -23.69 18.19 -4.17
C ASN A 64 -23.50 18.94 -5.49
N ILE A 65 -22.39 18.69 -6.19
CA ILE A 65 -22.28 19.14 -7.60
C ILE A 65 -23.26 18.26 -8.38
N ASN A 66 -24.52 18.66 -8.36
CA ASN A 66 -25.55 18.07 -9.19
C ASN A 66 -25.14 18.36 -10.63
N GLU A 67 -25.00 17.30 -11.40
CA GLU A 67 -24.86 17.29 -12.85
C GLU A 67 -25.87 18.28 -13.44
N ASN A 68 -25.43 19.50 -13.80
CA ASN A 68 -26.08 20.45 -14.72
C ASN A 68 -25.31 21.78 -14.80
N SER A 69 -23.98 21.71 -14.94
CA SER A 69 -23.20 22.88 -15.34
C SER A 69 -22.25 22.47 -16.46
N CYS A 70 -22.81 22.48 -17.68
CA CYS A 70 -22.20 22.46 -19.01
C CYS A 70 -21.11 21.43 -19.33
#